data_AF-A1CA30-F1
#
_entry.id   AF-A1CA30-F1
#
_cell.length_a   1.000
_cell.length_b   1.000
_cell.length_c   1.000
_cell.angle_alpha   90.00
_cell.angle_beta   90.00
_cell.angle_gamma   90.00
#
_symmetry.space_group_name_H-M   'P 1'
#
loop_
_entity.id
_entity.type
_entity.pdbx_description
1 polymer ?
#
loop_
_entity_poly.entity_id
_entity_poly.type
_entity_poly.pdbx_seq_one_letter_code
_entity_poly.pdbx_strand_id
1 'polypeptide(L)'
;MGSMRPDTVGQDTTAQSTMGEGLIEAKLISREYCRSHWVITLSQSGKCINVDLSRNVTRYSRDPLPEFVSSIGFRIKEGKPPIDNLMEHLWLPVPFIKRPQDFCSCVQWVWGVIYNYSANNCIETVSTTGISRDDLIWELVRRQSDALIDIEMDFALSELTCIEDYGSQEIRFNDRSDSHAGANPQDAEVDDGK
;
A
#
# COMPACT_ATOMS: atom_id res chain seq x y z
N MET A 1 31.00 -22.02 -68.86
CA MET A 1 30.99 -22.34 -67.42
C MET A 1 30.18 -21.27 -66.73
N GLY A 2 29.04 -21.65 -66.15
CA GLY A 2 28.07 -20.72 -65.60
C GLY A 2 28.05 -20.69 -64.07
N SER A 3 27.12 -19.86 -63.59
CA SER A 3 26.53 -19.79 -62.25
C SER A 3 27.15 -18.81 -61.25
N MET A 4 26.42 -17.69 -61.09
CA MET A 4 26.41 -16.79 -59.94
C MET A 4 26.11 -17.53 -58.63
N ARG A 5 26.73 -17.12 -57.51
CA ARG A 5 26.08 -17.02 -56.19
C ARG A 5 26.68 -15.91 -55.31
N PRO A 6 25.90 -15.37 -54.37
CA PRO A 6 25.99 -14.00 -53.88
C PRO A 6 26.52 -13.86 -52.45
N ASP A 7 26.69 -12.59 -52.05
CA ASP A 7 26.71 -11.98 -50.71
C ASP A 7 26.70 -12.89 -49.47
N THR A 8 27.63 -12.61 -48.55
CA THR A 8 27.31 -12.69 -47.13
C THR A 8 27.87 -11.45 -46.45
N VAL A 9 27.03 -10.41 -46.45
CA VAL A 9 27.06 -9.34 -45.46
C VAL A 9 27.11 -10.03 -44.10
N GLY A 10 28.17 -9.79 -43.33
CA GLY A 10 28.21 -10.09 -41.90
C GLY A 10 27.18 -9.21 -41.20
N GLN A 11 25.91 -9.60 -41.26
CA GLN A 11 24.93 -9.20 -40.29
C GLN A 11 25.26 -9.98 -39.03
N ASP A 12 26.11 -9.37 -38.19
CA ASP A 12 26.12 -9.63 -36.75
C ASP A 12 24.71 -9.32 -36.24
N THR A 13 23.90 -10.35 -36.36
CA THR A 13 22.62 -10.48 -35.73
C THR A 13 22.92 -10.65 -34.25
N THR A 14 22.07 -10.06 -33.42
CA THR A 14 22.02 -10.24 -31.97
C THR A 14 22.93 -9.33 -31.15
N ALA A 15 22.86 -8.02 -31.41
CA ALA A 15 22.56 -7.14 -30.28
C ALA A 15 21.13 -7.46 -29.81
N GLN A 16 20.98 -8.57 -29.06
CA GLN A 16 19.83 -8.73 -28.16
C GLN A 16 19.98 -7.56 -27.21
N SER A 17 19.26 -6.48 -27.52
CA SER A 17 19.03 -5.41 -26.57
C SER A 17 18.46 -6.10 -25.34
N THR A 18 19.27 -6.22 -24.30
CA THR A 18 18.82 -6.45 -22.94
C THR A 18 17.94 -5.26 -22.58
N MET A 19 16.72 -5.21 -23.13
CA MET A 19 15.63 -4.50 -22.49
C MET A 19 15.55 -5.12 -21.11
N GLY A 20 15.89 -4.35 -20.08
CA GLY A 20 15.95 -4.85 -18.71
C GLY A 20 14.68 -5.62 -18.38
N GLU A 21 14.81 -6.70 -17.61
CA GLU A 21 13.68 -7.52 -17.16
C GLU A 21 12.61 -6.58 -16.58
N GLY A 22 11.43 -6.59 -17.20
CA GLY A 22 10.31 -5.77 -16.77
C GLY A 22 9.56 -6.46 -15.63
N LEU A 23 9.00 -5.69 -14.71
CA LEU A 23 8.26 -6.20 -13.55
C LEU A 23 6.98 -5.39 -13.35
N ILE A 24 5.87 -6.09 -13.11
CA ILE A 24 4.62 -5.51 -12.65
C ILE A 24 4.39 -5.98 -11.21
N GLU A 25 4.26 -5.05 -10.28
CA GLU A 25 4.09 -5.34 -8.85
C GLU A 25 2.78 -4.77 -8.33
N ALA A 26 2.04 -5.55 -7.56
CA ALA A 26 1.09 -5.04 -6.60
C ALA A 26 1.85 -4.68 -5.32
N LYS A 27 1.80 -3.43 -4.88
CA LYS A 27 2.43 -2.95 -3.63
C LYS A 27 1.37 -2.45 -2.66
N LEU A 28 1.44 -2.93 -1.43
CA LEU A 28 0.55 -2.56 -0.34
C LEU A 28 1.17 -1.42 0.46
N ILE A 29 0.49 -0.29 0.51
CA ILE A 29 0.95 0.94 1.16
C ILE A 29 -0.15 1.52 2.05
N SER A 30 0.25 2.37 2.99
CA SER A 30 -0.70 3.18 3.75
C SER A 30 -0.92 4.54 3.06
N ARG A 31 -2.18 4.96 2.98
CA ARG A 31 -2.63 6.25 2.44
C ARG A 31 -3.63 6.91 3.39
N GLU A 32 -3.74 8.23 3.31
CA GLU A 32 -4.69 9.04 4.10
C GLU A 32 -6.15 8.55 3.99
N TYR A 33 -6.54 8.00 2.83
CA TYR A 33 -7.90 7.53 2.54
C TYR A 33 -8.04 6.00 2.59
N CYS A 34 -6.95 5.25 2.75
CA CYS A 34 -6.96 3.80 2.87
C CYS A 34 -5.66 3.33 3.52
N ARG A 35 -5.76 2.82 4.75
CA ARG A 35 -4.60 2.40 5.56
C ARG A 35 -3.89 1.14 5.03
N SER A 36 -4.56 0.38 4.17
CA SER A 36 -4.03 -0.84 3.55
C SER A 36 -4.44 -0.85 2.07
N HIS A 37 -3.73 -0.05 1.27
CA HIS A 37 -4.07 0.27 -0.11
C HIS A 37 -3.13 -0.40 -1.11
N TRP A 38 -3.69 -1.09 -2.10
CA TRP A 38 -2.90 -1.68 -3.18
C TRP A 38 -2.70 -0.69 -4.35
N VAL A 39 -1.46 -0.61 -4.81
CA VAL A 39 -1.01 0.18 -5.98
C VAL A 39 -0.34 -0.75 -6.97
N ILE A 40 -0.47 -0.48 -8.28
CA ILE A 40 0.30 -1.18 -9.31
C ILE A 40 1.57 -0.39 -9.62
N THR A 41 2.72 -1.04 -9.57
CA THR A 41 4.00 -0.49 -10.00
C THR A 41 4.48 -1.23 -11.24
N LEU A 42 4.68 -0.51 -12.34
CA LEU A 42 5.33 -1.02 -13.54
C LEU A 42 6.77 -0.53 -13.55
N SER A 43 7.74 -1.44 -13.68
CA SER A 43 9.15 -1.10 -13.72
C SER A 43 9.87 -1.82 -14.86
N GLN A 44 10.74 -1.10 -15.57
CA GLN A 44 11.56 -1.64 -16.64
C GLN A 44 12.73 -0.70 -16.94
N SER A 45 13.95 -1.23 -17.08
CA SER A 45 15.14 -0.46 -17.47
C SER A 45 15.37 0.82 -16.63
N GLY A 46 15.19 0.73 -15.31
CA GLY A 46 15.35 1.86 -14.38
C GLY A 46 14.20 2.88 -14.39
N LYS A 47 13.19 2.71 -15.24
CA LYS A 47 11.94 3.48 -15.19
C LYS A 47 10.95 2.78 -14.27
N CYS A 48 10.20 3.58 -13.52
CA CYS A 48 9.16 3.13 -12.61
C CYS A 48 7.93 4.03 -12.74
N ILE A 49 6.74 3.43 -12.85
CA ILE A 49 5.46 4.13 -12.90
C ILE A 49 4.53 3.46 -11.90
N ASN A 50 4.01 4.26 -10.98
CA ASN A 50 3.01 3.87 -9.99
C ASN A 50 1.63 4.29 -10.47
N VAL A 51 0.68 3.38 -10.32
CA VAL A 51 -0.70 3.53 -10.75
C VAL A 51 -1.60 3.25 -9.56
N ASP A 52 -2.34 4.27 -9.15
CA ASP A 52 -3.18 4.27 -7.96
C ASP A 52 -4.64 4.47 -8.38
N LEU A 53 -5.54 3.62 -7.89
CA LEU A 53 -6.98 3.82 -8.01
C LEU A 53 -7.54 4.41 -6.72
N SER A 54 -7.78 5.72 -6.72
CA SER A 54 -8.39 6.44 -5.60
C SER A 54 -9.74 7.02 -6.01
N ARG A 55 -10.82 6.67 -5.29
CA ARG A 55 -12.18 7.20 -5.53
C ARG A 55 -12.63 7.06 -6.99
N ASN A 56 -12.31 5.93 -7.63
CA ASN A 56 -12.56 5.64 -9.06
C ASN A 56 -11.77 6.52 -10.05
N VAL A 57 -10.75 7.24 -9.60
CA VAL A 57 -9.84 8.01 -10.45
C VAL A 57 -8.48 7.33 -10.44
N THR A 58 -7.97 7.03 -11.63
CA THR A 58 -6.60 6.53 -11.80
C THR A 58 -5.61 7.69 -11.72
N ARG A 59 -4.62 7.58 -10.85
CA ARG A 59 -3.52 8.53 -10.70
C ARG A 59 -2.20 7.87 -11.06
N TYR A 60 -1.38 8.60 -11.77
CA TYR A 60 -0.06 8.17 -12.22
C TYR A 60 1.01 8.99 -11.52
N SER A 61 2.04 8.33 -11.01
CA SER A 61 3.23 9.00 -10.47
C SER A 61 4.47 8.22 -10.84
N ARG A 62 5.57 8.93 -11.07
CA ARG A 62 6.92 8.36 -11.22
C ARG A 62 7.75 8.51 -9.94
N ASP A 63 7.19 9.18 -8.94
CA ASP A 63 7.84 9.36 -7.66
C ASP A 63 7.93 8.00 -6.96
N PRO A 64 9.01 7.77 -6.18
CA PRO A 64 9.09 6.60 -5.34
C PRO A 64 7.85 6.48 -4.47
N LEU A 65 7.29 5.27 -4.35
CA LEU A 65 6.27 5.03 -3.35
C LEU A 65 6.88 5.21 -1.96
N PRO A 66 6.07 5.61 -0.96
CA PRO A 66 6.48 5.44 0.42
C PRO A 66 6.81 3.97 0.71
N GLU A 67 7.35 3.71 1.89
CA GLU A 67 7.57 2.35 2.37
C GLU A 67 6.29 1.51 2.22
N PHE A 68 6.46 0.33 1.62
CA PHE A 68 5.36 -0.60 1.35
C PHE A 68 5.47 -1.79 2.29
N VAL A 69 4.32 -2.26 2.78
CA VAL A 69 4.21 -3.34 3.77
C VAL A 69 4.34 -4.71 3.11
N SER A 70 3.91 -4.83 1.85
CA SER A 70 3.96 -6.08 1.11
C SER A 70 4.00 -5.83 -0.40
N SER A 71 4.59 -6.76 -1.15
CA SER A 71 4.50 -6.79 -2.61
C SER A 71 4.26 -8.18 -3.21
N ILE A 72 3.61 -8.21 -4.37
CA ILE A 72 3.45 -9.39 -5.23
C ILE A 72 3.82 -8.97 -6.65
N GLY A 73 4.94 -9.49 -7.17
CA GLY A 73 5.48 -9.12 -8.47
C GLY A 73 5.31 -10.21 -9.53
N PHE A 74 5.14 -9.81 -10.79
CA PHE A 74 5.12 -10.70 -11.96
C PHE A 74 6.09 -10.18 -13.00
N ARG A 75 6.95 -11.06 -13.52
CA ARG A 75 7.89 -10.70 -14.58
C ARG A 75 7.14 -10.49 -15.89
N ILE A 76 7.51 -9.45 -16.62
CA ILE A 76 7.08 -9.22 -18.00
C ILE A 76 7.83 -10.20 -18.89
N LYS A 77 7.11 -10.94 -19.74
CA LYS A 77 7.73 -11.94 -20.63
C LYS A 77 8.63 -11.28 -21.68
N GLU A 78 9.68 -11.97 -22.10
CA GLU A 78 10.57 -11.51 -23.16
C GLU A 78 9.78 -11.22 -24.46
N GLY A 79 10.15 -10.14 -25.16
CA GLY A 79 9.50 -9.71 -26.39
C GLY A 79 8.12 -9.08 -26.21
N LYS A 80 7.66 -8.85 -24.97
CA LYS A 80 6.42 -8.11 -24.70
C LYS A 80 6.62 -6.60 -24.74
N PRO A 81 5.53 -5.82 -24.96
CA PRO A 81 5.63 -4.39 -25.13
C PRO A 81 6.31 -3.71 -23.94
N PRO A 82 7.01 -2.57 -24.17
CA PRO A 82 7.56 -1.78 -23.08
C PRO A 82 6.47 -1.28 -22.14
N ILE A 83 6.85 -0.87 -20.93
CA ILE A 83 5.90 -0.41 -19.90
C ILE A 83 4.96 0.69 -20.38
N ASP A 84 5.43 1.61 -21.24
CA ASP A 84 4.62 2.71 -21.76
C ASP A 84 3.41 2.20 -22.57
N ASN A 85 3.57 1.08 -23.28
CA ASN A 85 2.48 0.45 -24.05
C ASN A 85 1.57 -0.40 -23.15
N LEU A 86 2.11 -0.99 -22.09
CA LEU A 86 1.30 -1.75 -21.13
C LEU A 86 0.27 -0.85 -20.42
N MET A 87 0.54 0.46 -20.31
CA MET A 87 -0.40 1.44 -19.78
C MET A 87 -1.70 1.53 -20.60
N GLU A 88 -1.64 1.34 -21.92
CA GLU A 88 -2.82 1.36 -22.80
C GLU A 88 -3.76 0.18 -22.55
N HIS A 89 -3.20 -0.91 -21.99
CA HIS A 89 -3.94 -2.12 -21.63
C HIS A 89 -4.29 -2.17 -20.14
N LEU A 90 -4.09 -1.06 -19.40
CA LEU A 90 -4.47 -0.99 -18.00
C LEU A 90 -6.00 -1.11 -17.90
N TRP A 91 -6.46 -2.11 -17.16
CA TRP A 91 -7.89 -2.28 -16.94
C TRP A 91 -8.42 -1.11 -16.06
N LEU A 92 -9.38 -0.37 -16.60
CA LEU A 92 -10.10 0.68 -15.88
C LEU A 92 -11.41 0.09 -15.35
N PRO A 93 -11.68 0.17 -14.05
CA PRO A 93 -12.96 -0.28 -13.54
C PRO A 93 -14.06 0.64 -14.06
N VAL A 94 -15.15 0.03 -14.56
CA VAL A 94 -16.45 0.72 -14.61
C VAL A 94 -16.75 1.17 -13.18
N PRO A 95 -17.25 2.41 -12.95
CA PRO A 95 -17.51 2.90 -11.60
C PRO A 95 -18.23 1.84 -10.78
N PHE A 96 -17.61 1.40 -9.69
CA PHE A 96 -18.15 0.35 -8.84
C PHE A 96 -19.44 0.87 -8.18
N ILE A 97 -20.58 0.57 -8.78
CA ILE A 97 -21.89 0.92 -8.22
C ILE A 97 -22.11 0.04 -6.99
N LYS A 98 -22.17 0.70 -5.81
CA LYS A 98 -22.61 0.16 -4.50
C LYS A 98 -21.65 -0.84 -3.83
N ARG A 99 -20.57 -0.34 -3.24
CA ARG A 99 -19.98 -0.98 -2.06
C ARG A 99 -19.96 -0.01 -0.88
N PRO A 100 -20.07 -0.51 0.37
CA PRO A 100 -19.91 0.31 1.55
C PRO A 100 -18.62 1.12 1.46
N GLN A 101 -18.65 2.38 1.91
CA GLN A 101 -17.51 3.31 1.86
C GLN A 101 -16.29 2.82 2.64
N ASP A 102 -16.45 1.80 3.49
CA ASP A 102 -15.44 1.34 4.45
C ASP A 102 -14.38 0.41 3.86
N PHE A 103 -14.57 -0.10 2.64
CA PHE A 103 -13.59 -0.98 1.96
C PHE A 103 -13.12 -0.39 0.63
N CYS A 104 -11.80 -0.17 0.51
CA CYS A 104 -11.20 0.29 -0.73
C CYS A 104 -11.30 -0.77 -1.84
N SER A 105 -11.71 -0.37 -3.03
CA SER A 105 -11.83 -1.24 -4.21
C SER A 105 -10.49 -1.63 -4.85
N CYS A 106 -9.36 -1.28 -4.21
CA CYS A 106 -8.02 -1.48 -4.76
C CYS A 106 -7.67 -2.96 -4.99
N VAL A 107 -8.10 -3.88 -4.13
CA VAL A 107 -7.87 -5.33 -4.33
C VAL A 107 -8.45 -5.82 -5.65
N GLN A 108 -9.71 -5.49 -5.91
CA GLN A 108 -10.41 -5.95 -7.11
C GLN A 108 -9.82 -5.35 -8.37
N TRP A 109 -9.44 -4.08 -8.28
CA TRP A 109 -8.80 -3.38 -9.37
C TRP A 109 -7.41 -3.98 -9.69
N VAL A 110 -6.55 -4.16 -8.69
CA VAL A 110 -5.23 -4.78 -8.84
C VAL A 110 -5.34 -6.19 -9.42
N TRP A 111 -6.27 -7.00 -8.89
CA TRP A 111 -6.54 -8.32 -9.44
C TRP A 111 -6.97 -8.24 -10.90
N GLY A 112 -7.89 -7.33 -11.25
CA GLY A 112 -8.35 -7.13 -12.62
C GLY A 112 -7.24 -6.71 -13.58
N VAL A 113 -6.36 -5.80 -13.15
CA VAL A 113 -5.18 -5.36 -13.94
C VAL A 113 -4.25 -6.53 -14.21
N ILE A 114 -3.85 -7.28 -13.17
CA ILE A 114 -2.94 -8.42 -13.32
C ILE A 114 -3.60 -9.53 -14.14
N TYR A 115 -4.88 -9.80 -13.92
CA TYR A 115 -5.65 -10.75 -14.73
C TYR A 115 -5.64 -10.37 -16.21
N ASN A 116 -5.84 -9.08 -16.53
CA ASN A 116 -5.82 -8.61 -17.90
C ASN A 116 -4.43 -8.78 -18.54
N TYR A 117 -3.35 -8.44 -17.85
CA TYR A 117 -1.99 -8.66 -18.36
C TYR A 117 -1.68 -10.15 -18.53
N SER A 118 -2.16 -11.00 -17.62
CA SER A 118 -2.02 -12.45 -17.74
C SER A 118 -2.79 -13.00 -18.94
N ALA A 119 -4.04 -12.57 -19.15
CA ALA A 119 -4.89 -12.96 -20.28
C ALA A 119 -4.29 -12.55 -21.63
N ASN A 120 -3.64 -11.38 -21.70
CA ASN A 120 -2.90 -10.91 -22.88
C ASN A 120 -1.50 -11.54 -23.01
N ASN A 121 -1.17 -12.52 -22.14
CA ASN A 121 0.11 -13.22 -22.13
C ASN A 121 1.31 -12.26 -21.97
N CYS A 122 1.13 -11.12 -21.28
CA CYS A 122 2.16 -10.10 -21.09
C CYS A 122 3.13 -10.44 -19.95
N ILE A 123 2.64 -11.15 -18.93
CA ILE A 123 3.39 -11.50 -17.72
C ILE A 123 3.44 -13.01 -17.51
N GLU A 124 4.38 -13.45 -16.68
CA GLU A 124 4.43 -14.82 -16.18
C GLU A 124 3.15 -15.20 -15.41
N THR A 125 2.83 -16.50 -15.40
CA THR A 125 1.59 -17.03 -14.78
C THR A 125 1.70 -17.19 -13.26
N VAL A 126 2.92 -17.16 -12.74
CA VAL A 126 3.27 -17.27 -11.33
C VAL A 126 4.07 -16.03 -10.94
N SER A 127 3.82 -15.51 -9.74
CA SER A 127 4.55 -14.37 -9.21
C SER A 127 6.01 -14.72 -8.92
N THR A 128 6.84 -13.70 -8.71
CA THR A 128 8.22 -13.82 -8.24
C THR A 128 8.34 -14.49 -6.87
N THR A 129 7.24 -14.63 -6.15
CA THR A 129 7.13 -15.24 -4.83
C THR A 129 6.30 -16.53 -4.84
N GLY A 130 5.98 -17.08 -6.01
CA GLY A 130 5.31 -18.39 -6.14
C GLY A 130 3.79 -18.36 -6.10
N ILE A 131 3.16 -17.19 -6.13
CA ILE A 131 1.70 -17.04 -6.10
C ILE A 131 1.15 -17.20 -7.51
N SER A 132 0.25 -18.15 -7.71
CA SER A 132 -0.44 -18.31 -8.99
C SER A 132 -1.45 -17.19 -9.22
N ARG A 133 -1.79 -16.93 -10.48
CA ARG A 133 -2.89 -16.02 -10.82
C ARG A 133 -4.21 -16.39 -10.14
N ASP A 134 -4.49 -17.68 -10.00
CA ASP A 134 -5.78 -18.17 -9.49
C ASP A 134 -5.88 -17.95 -7.97
N ASP A 135 -4.75 -17.95 -7.27
CA ASP A 135 -4.66 -17.66 -5.83
C ASP A 135 -4.53 -16.17 -5.50
N LEU A 136 -4.25 -15.33 -6.51
CA LEU A 136 -3.90 -13.92 -6.34
C LEU A 136 -4.95 -13.12 -5.58
N ILE A 137 -6.23 -13.30 -5.89
CA ILE A 137 -7.31 -12.53 -5.23
C ILE A 137 -7.32 -12.81 -3.72
N TRP A 138 -7.11 -14.07 -3.34
CA TRP A 138 -7.10 -14.44 -1.93
C TRP A 138 -5.86 -13.85 -1.26
N GLU A 139 -4.69 -13.99 -1.89
CA GLU A 139 -3.46 -13.46 -1.30
C GLU A 139 -3.47 -11.93 -1.15
N LEU A 140 -4.09 -11.19 -2.08
CA LEU A 140 -4.29 -9.74 -1.96
C LEU A 140 -5.18 -9.37 -0.77
N VAL A 141 -6.30 -10.09 -0.57
CA VAL A 141 -7.21 -9.85 0.57
C VAL A 141 -6.56 -10.22 1.89
N ARG A 142 -5.86 -11.36 1.95
CA ARG A 142 -5.19 -11.85 3.15
C ARG A 142 -4.19 -10.81 3.65
N ARG A 143 -3.24 -10.42 2.79
CA ARG A 143 -2.20 -9.43 3.16
C ARG A 143 -2.76 -8.04 3.45
N GLN A 144 -3.83 -7.65 2.76
CA GLN A 144 -4.53 -6.40 3.08
C GLN A 144 -5.10 -6.43 4.50
N SER A 145 -5.73 -7.54 4.87
CA SER A 145 -6.37 -7.72 6.17
C SER A 145 -5.34 -7.82 7.28
N ASP A 146 -4.27 -8.59 7.08
CA ASP A 146 -3.15 -8.73 8.02
C ASP A 146 -2.56 -7.35 8.35
N ALA A 147 -2.30 -6.53 7.32
CA ALA A 147 -1.78 -5.18 7.53
C ALA A 147 -2.76 -4.25 8.26
N LEU A 148 -4.07 -4.44 8.12
CA LEU A 148 -5.05 -3.65 8.90
C LEU A 148 -5.05 -4.05 10.37
N ILE A 149 -4.98 -5.35 10.65
CA ILE A 149 -4.92 -5.88 12.02
C ILE A 149 -3.66 -5.37 12.74
N ASP A 150 -2.50 -5.42 12.07
CA ASP A 150 -1.24 -4.93 12.65
C ASP A 150 -1.33 -3.43 12.99
N ILE A 151 -1.91 -2.63 12.09
CA ILE A 151 -2.14 -1.20 12.33
C ILE A 151 -3.09 -0.96 13.52
N GLU A 152 -4.18 -1.72 13.63
CA GLU A 152 -5.12 -1.60 14.75
C GLU A 152 -4.49 -2.00 16.09
N MET A 153 -3.66 -3.05 16.09
CA MET A 153 -2.89 -3.46 17.26
C MET A 153 -1.90 -2.38 17.69
N ASP A 154 -1.17 -1.77 16.77
CA ASP A 154 -0.23 -0.68 17.05
C ASP A 154 -0.94 0.52 17.71
N PHE A 155 -2.15 0.86 17.23
CA PHE A 155 -2.95 1.91 17.86
C PHE A 155 -3.38 1.55 19.28
N ALA A 156 -3.86 0.33 19.50
CA ALA A 156 -4.29 -0.12 20.83
C ALA A 156 -3.13 -0.15 21.84
N LEU A 157 -1.94 -0.58 21.41
CA LEU A 157 -0.74 -0.55 22.25
C LEU A 157 -0.29 0.88 22.56
N SER A 158 -0.35 1.79 21.58
CA SER A 158 -0.02 3.20 21.79
C SER A 158 -0.97 3.87 22.80
N GLU A 159 -2.28 3.62 22.72
CA GLU A 159 -3.24 4.12 23.69
C GLU A 159 -2.96 3.60 25.11
N LEU A 160 -2.63 2.31 25.25
CA LEU A 160 -2.25 1.74 26.55
C LEU A 160 -1.00 2.41 27.14
N THR A 161 0.02 2.68 26.32
CA THR A 161 1.22 3.39 26.80
C THR A 161 0.95 4.83 27.22
N CYS A 162 -0.02 5.50 26.58
CA CYS A 162 -0.43 6.85 26.97
C CYS A 162 -1.21 6.87 28.30
N ILE A 163 -1.90 5.78 28.65
CA ILE A 163 -2.67 5.64 29.89
C ILE A 163 -1.74 5.33 31.08
N GLU A 164 -0.70 4.52 30.87
CA GLU A 164 0.26 4.15 31.92
C GLU A 164 1.14 5.33 32.38
N ASP A 165 1.35 6.34 31.52
CA ASP A 165 2.14 7.54 31.86
C ASP A 165 1.35 8.56 32.72
N TYR A 166 0.02 8.51 32.71
CA TYR A 166 -0.84 9.33 33.58
C TYR A 166 -1.05 8.75 35.00
N GLY A 167 -0.64 7.50 35.24
CA GLY A 167 -0.83 6.80 36.52
C GLY A 167 0.34 6.91 37.52
N SER A 168 1.44 7.57 37.15
CA SER A 168 2.69 7.55 37.93
C SER A 168 2.95 8.78 38.81
N GLN A 169 1.99 9.71 38.94
CA GLN A 169 2.04 10.81 39.92
C GLN A 169 0.94 10.67 40.97
N GLU A 170 1.30 10.04 42.09
CA GLU A 170 0.94 10.41 43.48
C GLU A 170 0.85 9.16 44.38
N ILE A 171 2.00 8.56 44.65
CA ILE A 171 2.22 7.94 45.96
C ILE A 171 3.45 8.60 46.58
N ARG A 172 3.21 9.69 47.31
CA ARG A 172 4.05 10.04 48.46
C ARG A 172 3.17 10.44 49.63
N PHE A 173 3.03 9.48 50.53
CA PHE A 173 2.89 9.69 51.97
C PHE A 173 3.66 10.94 52.40
N ASN A 174 3.00 11.85 53.11
CA ASN A 174 3.65 12.65 54.13
C ASN A 174 2.76 12.73 55.36
N ASP A 175 3.19 11.93 56.33
CA ASP A 175 2.82 11.96 57.72
C ASP A 175 3.49 13.17 58.41
N ARG A 176 2.85 13.65 59.49
CA ARG A 176 3.28 14.68 60.47
C ARG A 176 3.28 16.17 60.08
N SER A 177 2.37 16.94 60.70
CA SER A 177 2.63 17.48 62.06
C SER A 177 1.41 18.23 62.62
N ASP A 178 1.00 17.80 63.81
CA ASP A 178 0.14 18.55 64.73
C ASP A 178 0.75 19.89 65.11
N SER A 179 -0.08 20.95 65.12
CA SER A 179 -0.03 21.97 66.17
C SER A 179 -1.35 22.74 66.24
N HIS A 180 -2.05 22.51 67.35
CA HIS A 180 -3.23 23.21 67.84
C HIS A 180 -2.94 24.66 68.26
N ALA A 181 -3.88 25.57 67.97
CA ALA A 181 -4.42 26.67 68.80
C ALA A 181 -4.96 27.77 67.87
N GLY A 182 -6.15 28.37 68.00
CA GLY A 182 -7.22 28.32 68.98
C GLY A 182 -8.21 29.46 68.67
N ALA A 183 -9.41 29.36 69.24
CA ALA A 183 -10.42 30.41 69.43
C ALA A 183 -11.22 30.96 68.22
N ASN A 184 -12.47 30.47 68.11
CA ASN A 184 -13.69 31.16 67.65
C ASN A 184 -14.11 32.25 68.68
N PRO A 185 -15.18 33.08 68.52
CA PRO A 185 -16.17 33.24 67.42
C PRO A 185 -16.54 34.74 67.15
N GLN A 186 -17.68 34.96 66.45
CA GLN A 186 -18.53 36.16 66.27
C GLN A 186 -18.45 36.77 64.86
N ASP A 187 -19.50 37.28 64.21
CA ASP A 187 -20.97 37.25 64.27
C ASP A 187 -21.42 38.06 63.01
N ALA A 188 -22.73 38.05 62.69
CA ALA A 188 -23.47 38.81 61.66
C ALA A 188 -23.58 38.11 60.28
N GLU A 189 -24.68 37.39 59.99
CA GLU A 189 -26.03 37.87 59.60
C GLU A 189 -26.15 38.39 58.15
N VAL A 190 -26.84 37.56 57.33
CA VAL A 190 -27.97 37.82 56.40
C VAL A 190 -27.86 38.97 55.37
N ASP A 191 -27.97 38.66 54.06
CA ASP A 191 -29.16 39.07 53.27
C ASP A 191 -29.29 38.30 51.92
N ASP A 192 -30.52 37.86 51.65
CA ASP A 192 -31.00 37.20 50.43
C ASP A 192 -31.55 38.27 49.47
N GLY A 193 -31.10 38.29 48.22
CA GLY A 193 -31.56 39.25 47.23
C GLY A 193 -31.64 38.69 45.82
N LYS A 194 -32.79 38.04 45.54
CA LYS A 194 -33.45 37.73 44.25
C LYS A 194 -32.71 38.00 42.93
#